data_AF-A0A3P7Z8R0-F1
#
_entry.id   AF-A0A3P7Z8R0-F1
#
_cell.length_a   1.000
_cell.length_b   1.000
_cell.length_c   1.000
_cell.angle_alpha   90.00
_cell.angle_beta   90.00
_cell.angle_gamma   90.00
#
_symmetry.space_group_name_H-M   'P 1'
#
loop_
_entity.id
_entity.type
_entity.pdbx_description
1 polymer ?
#
loop_
_entity_poly.entity_id
_entity_poly.type
_entity_poly.pdbx_seq_one_letter_code
_entity_poly.pdbx_strand_id
1 'polypeptide(L)'
;MLQIEEEAEEHDDELAEKDVAWVGSVCTHFSASFRNCCRSLYPPISRSCSNLCTFTMTIDQIQTFLTPIFSKGMPPCQNDELQKVLACAADDADVRNCCEQNGVFDDTSRHCLQFCHPSNKVLWNTFFTADIRYLRCVDFYEAFMYCFLQGRLRSVLNIQS
;
A
#
# COMPACT_ATOMS: atom_id res chain seq x y z
N MET A 1 -24.59 -43.47 -14.06
CA MET A 1 -24.42 -42.09 -14.55
C MET A 1 -24.50 -41.16 -13.33
N LEU A 2 -23.58 -41.32 -12.37
CA LEU A 2 -23.61 -40.64 -11.06
C LEU A 2 -22.22 -40.63 -10.37
N GLN A 3 -21.13 -40.75 -11.13
CA GLN A 3 -19.76 -40.81 -10.55
C GLN A 3 -18.77 -39.81 -11.18
N ILE A 4 -19.25 -38.88 -12.01
CA ILE A 4 -18.38 -37.92 -12.72
C ILE A 4 -18.56 -36.49 -12.16
N GLU A 5 -19.60 -36.25 -11.35
CA GLU A 5 -19.92 -34.91 -10.83
C GLU A 5 -19.28 -34.63 -9.45
N GLU A 6 -18.85 -35.67 -8.72
CA GLU A 6 -18.30 -35.53 -7.35
C GLU A 6 -16.79 -35.23 -7.34
N GLU A 7 -16.04 -35.67 -8.36
CA GLU A 7 -14.58 -35.44 -8.47
C GLU A 7 -14.22 -34.04 -8.98
N ALA A 8 -15.19 -33.30 -9.54
CA ALA A 8 -14.97 -31.95 -10.06
C ALA A 8 -15.09 -30.86 -8.97
N GLU A 9 -15.98 -31.04 -7.98
CA GLU A 9 -16.15 -30.12 -6.86
C GLU A 9 -14.96 -30.16 -5.88
N GLU A 10 -14.39 -31.35 -5.60
CA GLU A 10 -13.26 -31.51 -4.68
C GLU A 10 -11.95 -30.92 -5.27
N HIS A 11 -11.82 -30.88 -6.60
CA HIS A 11 -10.65 -30.32 -7.28
C HIS A 11 -10.65 -28.79 -7.30
N ASP A 12 -11.82 -28.15 -7.41
CA ASP A 12 -11.96 -26.69 -7.39
C ASP A 12 -11.74 -26.12 -5.98
N ASP A 13 -12.18 -26.82 -4.94
CA ASP A 13 -11.94 -26.43 -3.55
C ASP A 13 -10.43 -26.55 -3.16
N GLU A 14 -9.73 -27.58 -3.62
CA GLU A 14 -8.28 -27.74 -3.36
C GLU A 14 -7.43 -26.70 -4.12
N LEU A 15 -7.85 -26.32 -5.34
CA LEU A 15 -7.23 -25.22 -6.09
C LEU A 15 -7.49 -23.87 -5.42
N ALA A 16 -8.72 -23.61 -4.96
CA ALA A 16 -9.06 -22.39 -4.23
C ALA A 16 -8.30 -22.30 -2.90
N GLU A 17 -8.15 -23.40 -2.15
CA GLU A 17 -7.40 -23.44 -0.90
C GLU A 17 -5.89 -23.24 -1.13
N LYS A 18 -5.33 -23.81 -2.22
CA LYS A 18 -3.94 -23.57 -2.63
C LYS A 18 -3.70 -22.12 -3.08
N ASP A 19 -4.64 -21.52 -3.80
CA ASP A 19 -4.56 -20.10 -4.19
C ASP A 19 -4.69 -19.18 -2.98
N VAL A 20 -5.57 -19.48 -2.03
CA VAL A 20 -5.70 -18.75 -0.76
C VAL A 20 -4.44 -18.91 0.10
N ALA A 21 -3.84 -20.10 0.15
CA ALA A 21 -2.59 -20.35 0.88
C ALA A 21 -1.38 -19.66 0.21
N TRP A 22 -1.33 -19.64 -1.12
CA TRP A 22 -0.30 -18.92 -1.87
C TRP A 22 -0.44 -17.41 -1.70
N VAL A 23 -1.65 -16.86 -1.85
CA VAL A 23 -1.96 -15.45 -1.58
C VAL A 23 -1.67 -15.08 -0.11
N GLY A 24 -1.97 -15.96 0.84
CA GLY A 24 -1.63 -15.79 2.26
C GLY A 24 -0.11 -15.78 2.51
N SER A 25 0.64 -16.68 1.89
CA SER A 25 2.10 -16.77 1.97
C SER A 25 2.79 -15.54 1.34
N VAL A 26 2.26 -15.07 0.22
CA VAL A 26 2.70 -13.87 -0.49
C VAL A 26 2.45 -12.61 0.37
N CYS A 27 1.25 -12.44 0.92
CA CYS A 27 0.90 -11.31 1.80
C CYS A 27 1.74 -11.29 3.08
N THR A 28 2.04 -12.46 3.67
CA THR A 28 2.90 -12.56 4.86
C THR A 28 4.36 -12.24 4.54
N HIS A 29 4.89 -12.70 3.40
CA HIS A 29 6.23 -12.34 2.93
C HIS A 29 6.38 -10.84 2.69
N PHE A 30 5.47 -10.22 1.93
CA PHE A 30 5.54 -8.78 1.68
C PHE A 30 5.40 -7.95 2.94
N SER A 31 4.56 -8.38 3.89
CA SER A 31 4.44 -7.77 5.21
C SER A 31 5.74 -7.88 6.01
N ALA A 32 6.47 -9.00 5.93
CA ALA A 32 7.76 -9.16 6.57
C ALA A 32 8.83 -8.25 5.94
N SER A 33 8.92 -8.24 4.61
CA SER A 33 9.87 -7.38 3.88
C SER A 33 9.60 -5.89 4.12
N PHE A 34 8.32 -5.48 4.15
CA PHE A 34 7.93 -4.11 4.48
C PHE A 34 8.34 -3.73 5.91
N ARG A 35 8.02 -4.57 6.90
CA ARG A 35 8.45 -4.36 8.30
C ARG A 35 9.96 -4.27 8.44
N ASN A 36 10.70 -5.11 7.72
CA ASN A 36 12.16 -5.10 7.74
C ASN A 36 12.71 -3.81 7.14
N CYS A 37 12.20 -3.37 5.99
CA CYS A 37 12.57 -2.08 5.40
C CYS A 37 12.37 -0.94 6.41
N CYS A 38 11.20 -0.86 7.04
CA CYS A 38 10.93 0.15 8.07
C CYS A 38 11.94 0.15 9.23
N ARG A 39 12.35 -1.03 9.70
CA ARG A 39 13.32 -1.19 10.80
C ARG A 39 14.75 -0.82 10.39
N SER A 40 15.05 -0.91 9.11
CA SER A 40 16.37 -0.61 8.53
C SER A 40 16.53 0.84 8.10
N LEU A 41 15.47 1.66 8.16
CA LEU A 41 15.52 3.07 7.81
C LEU A 41 16.48 3.85 8.73
N TYR A 42 17.20 4.81 8.13
CA TYR A 42 18.03 5.78 8.85
C TYR A 42 17.67 7.21 8.42
N PRO A 43 17.31 8.12 9.35
CA PRO A 43 17.01 7.83 10.76
C PRO A 43 15.82 6.87 10.89
N PRO A 44 15.73 6.11 12.00
CA PRO A 44 14.61 5.20 12.23
C PRO A 44 13.31 5.99 12.35
N ILE A 45 12.21 5.39 11.88
CA ILE A 45 10.88 5.97 12.05
C ILE A 45 10.51 6.06 13.54
N SER A 46 9.81 7.12 13.91
CA SER A 46 9.32 7.31 15.26
C SER A 46 8.36 6.19 15.67
N ARG A 47 8.24 5.94 16.98
CA ARG A 47 7.31 4.94 17.54
C ARG A 47 5.86 5.21 17.13
N SER A 48 5.51 6.47 16.93
CA SER A 48 4.20 6.87 16.46
C SER A 48 3.94 6.44 15.00
N CYS A 49 4.96 6.48 14.13
CA CYS A 49 4.88 5.98 12.76
C CYS A 49 4.93 4.46 12.62
N SER A 50 5.48 3.73 13.60
CA SER A 50 5.76 2.29 13.43
C SER A 50 4.52 1.44 13.17
N ASN A 51 3.34 1.94 13.55
CA ASN A 51 2.07 1.28 13.28
C ASN A 51 1.73 1.24 11.78
N LEU A 52 2.28 2.16 10.97
CA LEU A 52 2.08 2.18 9.52
C LEU A 52 2.89 1.10 8.78
N CYS A 53 3.83 0.41 9.45
CA CYS A 53 4.67 -0.61 8.84
C CYS A 53 3.99 -1.98 8.75
N THR A 54 2.73 -2.01 8.33
CA THR A 54 1.97 -3.23 8.05
C THR A 54 0.96 -2.97 6.94
N PHE A 55 0.66 -4.01 6.14
CA PHE A 55 -0.39 -3.95 5.12
C PHE A 55 -1.81 -4.13 5.70
N THR A 56 -1.92 -4.46 7.00
CA THR A 56 -3.18 -4.88 7.63
C THR A 56 -3.99 -3.75 8.25
N MET A 57 -3.67 -2.48 7.98
CA MET A 57 -4.45 -1.36 8.53
C MET A 57 -5.77 -1.20 7.78
N THR A 58 -6.86 -1.03 8.50
CA THR A 58 -8.18 -0.73 7.92
C THR A 58 -8.29 0.76 7.57
N ILE A 59 -9.18 1.13 6.63
CA ILE A 59 -9.47 2.56 6.31
C ILE A 59 -9.73 3.37 7.57
N ASP A 60 -10.54 2.87 8.51
CA ASP A 60 -10.84 3.58 9.76
C ASP A 60 -9.57 3.86 10.59
N GLN A 61 -8.63 2.91 10.64
CA GLN A 61 -7.36 3.09 11.34
C GLN A 61 -6.48 4.12 10.62
N ILE A 62 -6.45 4.08 9.30
CA ILE A 62 -5.71 5.03 8.47
C ILE A 62 -6.29 6.43 8.60
N GLN A 63 -7.61 6.59 8.51
CA GLN A 63 -8.29 7.87 8.71
C GLN A 63 -8.07 8.39 10.13
N THR A 64 -8.15 7.53 11.15
CA THR A 64 -7.84 7.91 12.53
C THR A 64 -6.39 8.41 12.67
N PHE A 65 -5.46 7.86 11.90
CA PHE A 65 -4.06 8.22 11.95
C PHE A 65 -3.72 9.46 11.11
N LEU A 66 -4.27 9.56 9.90
CA LEU A 66 -3.94 10.56 8.89
C LEU A 66 -4.87 11.79 8.95
N THR A 67 -6.16 11.66 9.25
CA THR A 67 -7.07 12.83 9.30
C THR A 67 -6.64 13.88 10.34
N PRO A 68 -6.15 13.53 11.55
CA PRO A 68 -5.62 14.51 12.49
C PRO A 68 -4.37 15.26 11.97
N ILE A 69 -3.56 14.61 11.12
CA ILE A 69 -2.41 15.26 10.47
C ILE A 69 -2.88 16.48 9.67
N PHE A 70 -3.87 16.25 8.81
CA PHE A 70 -4.38 17.26 7.89
C PHE A 70 -5.29 18.30 8.56
N SER A 71 -5.90 17.98 9.71
CA SER A 71 -6.88 18.85 10.38
C SER A 71 -6.33 19.63 11.58
N LYS A 72 -5.28 19.13 12.26
CA LYS A 72 -4.74 19.73 13.49
C LYS A 72 -3.28 20.17 13.37
N GLY A 73 -2.62 19.93 12.23
CA GLY A 73 -1.24 20.34 11.98
C GLY A 73 -0.20 19.66 12.87
N MET A 74 -0.58 18.61 13.60
CA MET A 74 0.30 17.84 14.46
C MET A 74 0.31 16.39 14.00
N PRO A 75 1.24 16.03 13.11
CA PRO A 75 1.23 14.67 12.64
C PRO A 75 1.86 13.73 13.68
N PRO A 76 1.26 12.55 13.95
CA PRO A 76 1.94 11.48 14.67
C PRO A 76 3.21 11.04 13.94
N CYS A 77 3.38 11.37 12.66
CA CYS A 77 4.49 10.93 11.82
C CYS A 77 5.02 12.10 10.99
N GLN A 78 6.32 12.41 11.04
CA GLN A 78 6.84 13.51 10.21
C GLN A 78 6.62 13.22 8.72
N ASN A 79 6.50 14.26 7.89
CA ASN A 79 6.15 14.12 6.48
C ASN A 79 7.16 13.27 5.70
N ASP A 80 8.44 13.36 6.05
CA ASP A 80 9.51 12.54 5.50
C ASP A 80 9.49 11.10 6.02
N GLU A 81 9.03 10.87 7.26
CA GLU A 81 8.81 9.53 7.80
C GLU A 81 7.68 8.81 7.06
N LEU A 82 6.55 9.48 6.82
CA LEU A 82 5.47 8.90 6.02
C LEU A 82 5.96 8.54 4.61
N GLN A 83 6.76 9.40 4.00
CA GLN A 83 7.36 9.10 2.70
C GLN A 83 8.18 7.81 2.75
N LYS A 84 9.06 7.67 3.74
CA LYS A 84 9.94 6.51 3.88
C LYS A 84 9.14 5.23 4.11
N VAL A 85 8.07 5.31 4.91
CA VAL A 85 7.18 4.18 5.14
C VAL A 85 6.49 3.75 3.84
N LEU A 86 5.90 4.70 3.10
CA LEU A 86 5.24 4.37 1.84
C LEU A 86 6.22 3.89 0.77
N ALA A 87 7.45 4.42 0.74
CA ALA A 87 8.53 3.92 -0.12
C ALA A 87 8.90 2.47 0.23
N CYS A 88 9.01 2.13 1.51
CA CYS A 88 9.21 0.76 1.97
C CYS A 88 8.03 -0.17 1.61
N ALA A 89 6.79 0.33 1.62
CA ALA A 89 5.62 -0.43 1.21
C ALA A 89 5.62 -0.69 -0.31
N ALA A 90 5.97 0.33 -1.09
CA ALA A 90 6.08 0.28 -2.54
C ALA A 90 7.29 -0.52 -3.03
N ASP A 91 8.31 -0.74 -2.18
CA ASP A 91 9.59 -1.35 -2.57
C ASP A 91 10.23 -0.60 -3.73
N ASP A 92 10.17 0.74 -3.65
CA ASP A 92 10.56 1.69 -4.70
C ASP A 92 9.82 1.57 -6.05
N ALA A 93 8.74 0.78 -6.13
CA ALA A 93 7.97 0.62 -7.36
C ALA A 93 7.23 1.91 -7.76
N ASP A 94 7.27 2.22 -9.06
CA ASP A 94 6.42 3.22 -9.68
C ASP A 94 5.07 2.59 -10.02
N VAL A 95 4.06 2.81 -9.17
CA VAL A 95 2.74 2.21 -9.32
C VAL A 95 1.71 3.19 -9.88
N ARG A 96 2.15 4.29 -10.51
CA ARG A 96 1.26 5.31 -11.07
C ARG A 96 0.24 4.73 -12.03
N ASN A 97 0.63 3.86 -12.96
CA ASN A 97 -0.31 3.22 -13.89
C ASN A 97 -1.42 2.45 -13.15
N CYS A 98 -1.07 1.69 -12.10
CA CYS A 98 -2.07 0.99 -11.30
C CYS A 98 -3.00 1.98 -10.57
N CYS A 99 -2.45 3.02 -9.96
CA CYS A 99 -3.25 4.07 -9.32
C CYS A 99 -4.21 4.77 -10.28
N GLU A 100 -3.78 5.06 -11.52
CA GLU A 100 -4.62 5.66 -12.56
C GLU A 100 -5.82 4.78 -12.88
N GLN A 101 -5.58 3.47 -13.07
CA GLN A 101 -6.63 2.47 -13.31
C GLN A 101 -7.61 2.34 -12.13
N ASN A 102 -7.18 2.71 -10.92
CA ASN A 102 -7.99 2.72 -9.70
C ASN A 102 -8.56 4.11 -9.36
N GLY A 103 -8.49 5.09 -10.28
CA GLY A 103 -9.14 6.39 -10.14
C GLY A 103 -8.50 7.34 -9.12
N VAL A 104 -7.24 7.09 -8.74
CA VAL A 104 -6.54 7.79 -7.65
C VAL A 104 -6.14 9.23 -7.98
N PHE A 105 -5.97 9.57 -9.27
CA PHE A 105 -5.52 10.89 -9.68
C PHE A 105 -6.21 11.40 -10.96
N ASP A 106 -7.54 11.33 -10.97
CA ASP A 106 -8.35 12.10 -11.90
C ASP A 106 -8.07 13.62 -11.84
N ASP A 107 -8.76 14.42 -12.67
CA ASP A 107 -8.57 15.87 -12.75
C ASP A 107 -8.67 16.58 -11.39
N THR A 108 -9.36 16.00 -10.40
CA THR A 108 -9.54 16.59 -9.06
C THR A 108 -8.56 16.06 -8.01
N SER A 109 -7.93 14.91 -8.26
CA SER A 109 -7.10 14.17 -7.31
C SER A 109 -5.62 14.06 -7.74
N ARG A 110 -5.23 14.74 -8.83
CA ARG A 110 -3.85 14.77 -9.36
C ARG A 110 -2.73 15.05 -8.34
N HIS A 111 -3.03 15.77 -7.27
CA HIS A 111 -2.07 16.04 -6.19
C HIS A 111 -1.71 14.80 -5.37
N CYS A 112 -2.54 13.74 -5.37
CA CYS A 112 -2.28 12.47 -4.70
C CYS A 112 -1.20 11.62 -5.39
N LEU A 113 -0.74 12.00 -6.59
CA LEU A 113 0.23 11.25 -7.39
C LEU A 113 1.52 10.90 -6.62
N GLN A 114 1.95 11.76 -5.69
CA GLN A 114 3.14 11.51 -4.88
C GLN A 114 3.05 10.21 -4.06
N PHE A 115 1.84 9.79 -3.67
CA PHE A 115 1.63 8.56 -2.91
C PHE A 115 1.68 7.31 -3.80
N CYS A 116 1.56 7.46 -5.12
CA CYS A 116 1.71 6.36 -6.09
C CYS A 116 3.15 6.15 -6.57
N HIS A 117 4.06 7.06 -6.23
CA HIS A 117 5.49 6.88 -6.45
C HIS A 117 6.25 7.57 -5.29
N PRO A 118 6.12 7.03 -4.06
CA PRO A 118 6.62 7.68 -2.84
C PRO A 118 8.14 7.90 -2.83
N SER A 119 8.89 7.08 -3.56
CA SER A 119 10.35 7.19 -3.70
C SER A 119 10.80 8.34 -4.60
N ASN A 120 9.90 8.88 -5.43
CA ASN A 120 10.20 10.01 -6.31
C ASN A 120 10.21 11.32 -5.52
N LYS A 121 11.41 11.80 -5.20
CA LYS A 121 11.62 13.06 -4.46
C LYS A 121 11.15 14.31 -5.20
N VAL A 122 11.03 14.26 -6.53
CA VAL A 122 10.54 15.38 -7.34
C VAL A 122 9.03 15.53 -7.21
N LEU A 123 8.29 14.42 -7.09
CA LEU A 123 6.84 14.44 -6.90
C LEU A 123 6.44 14.74 -5.45
N TRP A 124 7.32 14.41 -4.50
CA TRP A 124 6.99 14.51 -3.08
C TRP A 124 7.01 15.96 -2.57
N ASN A 125 5.83 16.47 -2.25
CA ASN A 125 5.66 17.74 -1.56
C ASN A 125 5.86 17.53 -0.05
N THR A 126 7.00 17.98 0.49
CA THR A 126 7.31 17.86 1.94
C THR A 126 6.38 18.63 2.85
N PHE A 127 5.47 19.46 2.34
CA PHE A 127 4.49 20.24 3.10
C PHE A 127 3.04 19.79 2.87
N PHE A 128 2.83 18.60 2.29
CA PHE A 128 1.50 18.09 1.94
C PHE A 128 0.51 18.07 3.13
N THR A 129 0.99 17.93 4.37
CA THR A 129 0.16 17.91 5.57
C THR A 129 -0.39 19.28 5.97
N ALA A 130 0.21 20.37 5.48
CA ALA A 130 -0.28 21.74 5.65
C ALA A 130 -1.33 22.12 4.60
N ASP A 131 -1.59 21.25 3.62
CA ASP A 131 -2.51 21.51 2.51
C ASP A 131 -3.71 20.55 2.59
N ILE A 132 -4.87 21.12 2.91
CA ILE A 132 -6.13 20.39 3.13
C ILE A 132 -6.56 19.57 1.91
N ARG A 133 -6.07 19.89 0.71
CA ARG A 133 -6.39 19.12 -0.51
C ARG A 133 -5.97 17.66 -0.35
N TYR A 134 -4.82 17.42 0.29
CA TYR A 134 -4.29 16.08 0.52
C TYR A 134 -5.12 15.23 1.49
N LEU A 135 -6.07 15.81 2.22
CA LEU A 135 -7.00 15.03 3.06
C LEU A 135 -7.77 14.00 2.21
N ARG A 136 -8.18 14.36 0.99
CA ARG A 136 -8.87 13.42 0.08
C ARG A 136 -7.99 12.28 -0.40
N CYS A 137 -6.67 12.41 -0.31
CA CYS A 137 -5.78 11.32 -0.67
C CYS A 137 -5.88 10.14 0.31
N VAL A 138 -6.38 10.37 1.53
CA VAL A 138 -6.62 9.30 2.51
C VAL A 138 -7.66 8.30 2.00
N ASP A 139 -8.64 8.76 1.23
CA ASP A 139 -9.70 7.92 0.67
C ASP A 139 -9.17 6.91 -0.36
N PHE A 140 -7.98 7.16 -0.92
CA PHE A 140 -7.31 6.28 -1.88
C PHE A 140 -6.29 5.32 -1.25
N TYR A 141 -6.20 5.26 0.08
CA TYR A 141 -5.14 4.49 0.73
C TYR A 141 -5.16 3.00 0.37
N GLU A 142 -6.34 2.38 0.33
CA GLU A 142 -6.47 0.98 -0.07
C GLU A 142 -5.97 0.75 -1.50
N ALA A 143 -6.28 1.68 -2.41
CA ALA A 143 -5.79 1.64 -3.78
C ALA A 143 -4.26 1.76 -3.85
N PHE A 144 -3.64 2.63 -3.05
CA PHE A 144 -2.18 2.71 -2.95
C PHE A 144 -1.58 1.37 -2.51
N MET A 145 -2.09 0.79 -1.42
CA MET A 145 -1.55 -0.44 -0.83
C MET A 145 -1.77 -1.65 -1.74
N TYR A 146 -2.93 -1.73 -2.39
CA TYR A 146 -3.19 -2.72 -3.44
C TYR A 146 -2.19 -2.60 -4.58
N CYS A 147 -1.96 -1.38 -5.08
CA CYS A 147 -1.03 -1.14 -6.16
C CYS A 147 0.43 -1.42 -5.78
N PHE A 148 0.84 -1.15 -4.54
CA PHE A 148 2.15 -1.56 -4.03
C PHE A 148 2.29 -3.08 -4.02
N LEU A 149 1.28 -3.80 -3.51
CA LEU A 149 1.28 -5.26 -3.52
C LEU A 149 1.40 -5.83 -4.94
N GLN A 150 0.65 -5.28 -5.89
CA GLN A 150 0.72 -5.65 -7.31
C GLN A 150 2.10 -5.34 -7.92
N GLY A 151 2.67 -4.17 -7.63
CA GLY A 151 4.01 -3.80 -8.08
C GLY A 151 5.07 -4.81 -7.61
N ARG A 152 5.01 -5.21 -6.33
CA ARG A 152 5.93 -6.20 -5.77
C ARG A 152 5.72 -7.60 -6.32
N LEU A 153 4.47 -8.01 -6.54
CA LEU A 153 4.15 -9.27 -7.21
C LEU A 153 4.77 -9.34 -8.60
N ARG A 154 4.63 -8.27 -9.40
CA ARG A 154 5.22 -8.20 -10.74
C ARG A 154 6.75 -8.28 -10.72
N SER A 155 7.40 -7.60 -9.77
CA SER A 155 8.85 -7.66 -9.59
C SER A 155 9.36 -9.07 -9.26
N VAL A 156 8.63 -9.83 -8.42
CA VAL A 156 8.99 -11.21 -8.06
C VAL A 156 8.73 -12.19 -9.21
N LEU A 157 7.60 -12.02 -9.91
CA LEU A 157 7.19 -12.90 -11.00
C LEU A 157 7.85 -12.56 -12.36
N ASN A 158 8.67 -11.50 -12.40
CA ASN A 158 9.36 -11.01 -13.60
C ASN A 158 8.41 -10.73 -14.77
N ILE A 159 7.17 -10.31 -14.46
CA ILE A 159 6.14 -9.99 -15.45
C ILE A 159 6.36 -8.56 -15.90
N GLN A 160 6.94 -8.38 -17.09
CA GLN A 160 7.05 -7.08 -17.76
C GLN A 160 5.73 -6.73 -18.44
N SER A 161 5.32 -5.46 -18.33
CA SER A 161 4.24 -4.84 -19.11
C SER A 161 4.79 -4.23 -20.39
#